data_AF-A0A9N9MXV1-F1
#
_entry.id   AF-A0A9N9MXV1-F1
#
_cell.length_a   1.000
_cell.length_b   1.000
_cell.length_c   1.000
_cell.angle_alpha   90.00
_cell.angle_beta   90.00
_cell.angle_gamma   90.00
#
_symmetry.space_group_name_H-M   'P 1'
#
loop_
_entity.id
_entity.type
_entity.pdbx_description
1 polymer ?
#
loop_
_entity_poly.entity_id
_entity_poly.type
_entity_poly.pdbx_seq_one_letter_code
_entity_poly.pdbx_strand_id
1 'polypeptide(L)'
;MPRCCNKCEDAIGVEDKNVTCDCCRVAFHLAEGCSGLSSSEQRKVVLQKRLLMYLCAKCRNAFKSAPMVIEKIEKLQDEVIKLKKEIEVLKTSPSSNTEQIISEAHERHIRSRNLMVFDVPELANSGLQEKIRHDTSIVHNIFQRLGYENEVEAIEKMSSCAIPAAPAPPALKDLPKVAGDLKSELEGFSSTKLKNAETQEKIVLPSAEDVAQEKTHNALIAGVENFNSSLLKRTDTKEKIVLPNAQDVAAEKSEKALIEGIAKFDATKLKHTETQEKNPLPDKDVIEQEKAQTNLLSGIENFDSSKLKHAETQEKNPLPTKEIIDQEKSA
;
A
#
# COMPACT_ATOMS: atom_id res chain seq x y z
N MET A 1 -5.11 42.45 -10.08
CA MET A 1 -6.04 41.51 -10.71
C MET A 1 -7.37 41.58 -9.98
N PRO A 2 -8.51 41.63 -10.67
CA PRO A 2 -9.82 41.60 -10.03
C PRO A 2 -9.95 40.33 -9.18
N ARG A 3 -10.47 40.46 -7.96
CA ARG A 3 -10.75 39.28 -7.12
C ARG A 3 -12.02 38.65 -7.68
N CYS A 4 -11.99 37.39 -8.10
CA CYS A 4 -13.20 36.67 -8.50
C CYS A 4 -13.79 35.90 -7.32
N CYS A 5 -15.11 35.75 -7.30
CA CYS A 5 -15.78 34.90 -6.34
C CYS A 5 -15.55 33.43 -6.70
N ASN A 6 -15.06 32.61 -5.77
CA ASN A 6 -14.79 31.19 -6.04
C ASN A 6 -16.05 30.30 -6.07
N LYS A 7 -17.25 30.87 -5.99
CA LYS A 7 -18.49 30.11 -6.09
C LYS A 7 -19.19 30.33 -7.43
N CYS A 8 -19.33 31.59 -7.86
CA CYS A 8 -19.95 31.94 -9.13
C CYS A 8 -18.95 32.36 -10.22
N GLU A 9 -17.66 32.45 -9.90
CA GLU A 9 -16.55 32.79 -10.82
C GLU A 9 -16.59 34.23 -11.37
N ASP A 10 -17.64 34.99 -11.06
CA ASP A 10 -17.78 36.40 -11.41
C ASP A 10 -16.78 37.29 -10.64
N ALA A 11 -16.42 38.42 -11.26
CA ALA A 11 -15.56 39.43 -10.66
C ALA A 11 -16.26 40.14 -9.48
N ILE A 12 -15.56 40.27 -8.35
CA ILE A 12 -15.97 41.08 -7.21
C ILE A 12 -15.53 42.52 -7.51
N GLY A 13 -16.50 43.42 -7.68
CA GLY A 13 -16.24 44.85 -7.89
C GLY A 13 -15.53 45.50 -6.70
N VAL A 14 -14.89 46.65 -6.94
CA VAL A 14 -14.12 47.38 -5.91
C VAL A 14 -15.00 47.85 -4.74
N GLU A 15 -16.28 48.12 -5.02
CA GLU A 15 -17.26 48.55 -4.02
C GLU A 15 -18.13 47.40 -3.49
N ASP A 16 -18.00 46.19 -4.04
CA ASP A 16 -18.81 45.04 -3.66
C ASP A 16 -18.35 44.44 -2.34
N LYS A 17 -19.31 44.22 -1.43
CA LYS A 17 -19.04 43.54 -0.16
C LYS A 17 -18.66 42.07 -0.43
N ASN A 18 -17.54 41.66 0.14
CA ASN A 18 -17.04 40.29 0.03
C ASN A 18 -16.60 39.73 1.39
N VAL A 19 -16.42 38.41 1.43
CA VAL A 19 -15.88 37.69 2.58
C VAL A 19 -14.83 36.69 2.11
N THR A 20 -13.71 36.60 2.83
CA THR A 20 -12.66 35.61 2.57
C THR A 20 -12.73 34.48 3.59
N CYS A 21 -12.62 33.25 3.11
CA CYS A 21 -12.53 32.07 3.96
C CYS A 21 -11.28 32.14 4.85
N ASP A 22 -11.41 31.93 6.16
CA ASP A 22 -10.29 31.98 7.10
C ASP A 22 -9.28 30.83 6.91
N CYS A 23 -9.71 29.72 6.30
CA CYS A 23 -8.85 28.56 6.04
C CYS A 23 -8.12 28.67 4.69
N CYS A 24 -8.84 28.79 3.57
CA CYS A 24 -8.22 28.82 2.25
C CYS A 24 -7.93 30.22 1.70
N ARG A 25 -8.32 31.30 2.41
CA ARG A 25 -8.15 32.71 2.04
C ARG A 25 -8.81 33.14 0.73
N VAL A 26 -9.64 32.28 0.15
CA VAL A 26 -10.37 32.56 -1.08
C VAL A 26 -11.57 33.46 -0.82
N ALA A 27 -11.84 34.38 -1.76
CA ALA A 27 -12.91 35.37 -1.67
C ALA A 27 -14.26 34.85 -2.22
N PHE A 28 -15.34 35.30 -1.59
CA PHE A 28 -16.72 35.01 -1.95
C PHE A 28 -17.55 36.28 -1.88
N HIS A 29 -18.56 36.42 -2.75
CA HIS A 29 -19.56 37.47 -2.60
C HIS A 29 -20.27 37.33 -1.26
N LEU A 30 -20.55 38.46 -0.61
CA LEU A 30 -21.35 38.52 0.61
C LEU A 30 -22.84 38.41 0.29
N ALA A 31 -23.21 37.33 -0.38
CA ALA A 31 -24.57 36.96 -0.75
C ALA A 31 -24.84 35.53 -0.29
N GLU A 32 -26.10 35.21 -0.01
CA GLU A 32 -26.51 33.88 0.47
C GLU A 32 -26.18 32.78 -0.55
N GLY A 33 -26.37 33.04 -1.85
CA GLY A 33 -26.04 32.09 -2.92
C GLY A 33 -24.55 31.81 -3.10
N CYS A 34 -23.67 32.69 -2.64
CA CYS A 34 -22.21 32.54 -2.78
C CYS A 34 -21.53 32.12 -1.48
N SER A 35 -21.73 32.90 -0.42
CA SER A 35 -21.11 32.66 0.90
C SER A 35 -21.87 31.64 1.74
N GLY A 36 -23.17 31.43 1.47
CA GLY A 36 -24.03 30.60 2.32
C GLY A 36 -24.28 31.18 3.71
N LEU A 37 -23.98 32.46 3.91
CA LEU A 37 -24.25 33.19 5.16
C LEU A 37 -25.63 33.83 5.11
N SER A 38 -26.38 33.74 6.21
CA SER A 38 -27.62 34.48 6.41
C SER A 38 -27.34 36.00 6.52
N SER A 39 -28.36 36.83 6.31
CA SER A 39 -28.22 38.30 6.40
C SER A 39 -27.67 38.77 7.77
N SER A 40 -27.99 38.05 8.85
CA SER A 40 -27.47 38.34 10.20
C SER A 40 -25.99 37.99 10.35
N GLU A 41 -25.52 36.92 9.73
CA GLU A 41 -24.11 36.52 9.75
C GLU A 41 -23.26 37.42 8.84
N GLN A 42 -23.79 37.80 7.68
CA GLN A 42 -23.15 38.72 6.76
C GLN A 42 -22.80 40.06 7.43
N ARG A 43 -23.68 40.59 8.29
CA ARG A 43 -23.41 41.82 9.06
C ARG A 43 -22.25 41.66 10.05
N LYS A 44 -22.10 40.48 10.67
CA LYS A 44 -21.08 40.22 11.69
C LYS A 44 -19.71 39.90 11.09
N VAL A 45 -19.66 39.23 9.94
CA VAL A 45 -18.40 38.71 9.36
C VAL A 45 -17.52 39.79 8.71
N VAL A 46 -18.09 40.95 8.39
CA VAL A 46 -17.42 42.10 7.75
C VAL A 46 -16.84 43.08 8.78
N LEU A 47 -17.15 42.91 10.07
CA LEU A 47 -16.60 43.76 11.13
C LEU A 47 -15.08 43.61 11.24
N GLN A 48 -14.37 44.72 11.43
CA GLN A 48 -12.91 44.74 11.57
C GLN A 48 -12.41 43.89 12.75
N LYS A 49 -13.20 43.80 13.82
CA LYS A 49 -12.99 42.89 14.96
C LYS A 49 -14.12 41.87 14.98
N ARG A 50 -13.98 40.80 14.21
CA ARG A 50 -14.95 39.70 14.18
C ARG A 50 -14.53 38.57 15.14
N LEU A 51 -15.50 38.05 15.90
CA LEU A 51 -15.35 36.81 16.66
C LEU A 51 -15.73 35.57 15.85
N LEU A 52 -16.48 35.77 14.75
CA LEU A 52 -16.98 34.69 13.91
C LEU A 52 -16.00 34.41 12.77
N MET A 53 -15.51 33.17 12.69
CA MET A 53 -14.76 32.68 11.53
C MET A 53 -15.71 32.26 10.42
N TYR A 54 -15.37 32.61 9.19
CA TYR A 54 -16.02 32.13 7.99
C TYR A 54 -15.19 31.05 7.30
N LEU A 55 -15.78 29.86 7.21
CA LEU A 55 -15.24 28.73 6.46
C LEU A 55 -16.13 28.48 5.25
N CYS A 56 -15.55 28.48 4.05
CA CYS A 56 -16.30 28.08 2.86
C CYS A 56 -16.78 26.63 2.98
N ALA A 57 -17.79 26.24 2.19
CA ALA A 57 -18.38 24.90 2.26
C ALA A 57 -17.33 23.77 2.16
N LYS A 58 -16.33 23.92 1.29
CA LYS A 58 -15.22 22.95 1.15
C LYS A 58 -14.40 22.83 2.44
N CYS A 59 -13.94 23.95 3.00
CA CYS A 59 -13.15 23.95 4.23
C CYS A 59 -13.94 23.48 5.45
N ARG A 60 -15.23 23.86 5.55
CA ARG A 60 -16.12 23.39 6.62
C ARG A 60 -16.33 21.88 6.56
N ASN A 61 -16.56 21.33 5.37
CA ASN A 61 -16.73 19.90 5.19
C ASN A 61 -15.42 19.15 5.46
N ALA A 62 -14.28 19.68 5.02
CA ALA A 62 -12.96 19.12 5.31
C ALA A 62 -12.69 19.07 6.82
N PHE A 63 -13.00 20.15 7.56
CA PHE A 63 -12.90 20.19 9.02
C PHE A 63 -13.81 19.15 9.70
N LYS A 64 -15.04 18.97 9.22
CA LYS A 64 -15.96 17.95 9.74
C LYS A 64 -15.48 16.53 9.47
N SER A 65 -14.89 16.27 8.31
CA SER A 65 -14.42 14.94 7.92
C SER A 65 -13.04 14.59 8.49
N ALA A 66 -12.23 15.59 8.85
CA ALA A 66 -10.87 15.39 9.37
C ALA A 66 -10.76 14.36 10.51
N PRO A 67 -11.58 14.42 11.59
CA PRO A 67 -11.49 13.43 12.67
C PRO A 67 -11.79 11.99 12.20
N MET A 68 -12.79 11.81 11.32
CA MET A 68 -13.14 10.49 10.78
C MET A 68 -12.03 9.91 9.90
N VAL A 69 -11.33 10.76 9.15
CA VAL A 69 -10.21 10.35 8.31
C VAL A 69 -9.01 9.96 9.17
N ILE A 70 -8.72 10.70 10.23
CA ILE A 70 -7.63 10.37 11.18
C ILE A 70 -7.88 8.99 11.80
N GLU A 71 -9.10 8.73 12.30
CA GLU A 71 -9.46 7.43 12.90
C GLU A 71 -9.28 6.27 11.89
N LYS A 72 -9.66 6.47 10.63
CA LYS A 72 -9.47 5.46 9.57
C LYS A 72 -7.99 5.24 9.25
N ILE A 73 -7.18 6.31 9.25
CA ILE A 73 -5.73 6.22 9.02
C ILE A 73 -5.07 5.41 10.13
N GLU A 74 -5.43 5.63 11.39
CA GLU A 74 -4.91 4.86 12.52
C GLU A 74 -5.24 3.37 12.39
N LYS A 75 -6.50 3.03 12.07
CA LYS A 75 -6.90 1.63 11.82
C LYS A 75 -6.11 0.98 10.68
N LEU A 76 -5.91 1.70 9.59
CA LEU A 76 -5.11 1.19 8.47
C LEU A 76 -3.62 1.02 8.85
N GLN A 77 -3.08 1.91 9.68
CA GLN A 77 -1.71 1.76 10.19
C GLN A 77 -1.58 0.50 11.05
N ASP A 78 -2.56 0.21 11.92
CA ASP A 78 -2.59 -1.01 12.73
C ASP A 78 -2.68 -2.27 11.88
N GLU A 79 -3.53 -2.28 10.84
CA GLU A 79 -3.63 -3.39 9.89
C GLU A 79 -2.31 -3.63 9.15
N VAL A 80 -1.64 -2.56 8.69
CA VAL A 80 -0.34 -2.67 8.03
C VAL A 80 0.72 -3.23 8.97
N ILE A 81 0.72 -2.82 10.24
CA ILE A 81 1.65 -3.36 11.25
C ILE A 81 1.36 -4.86 11.48
N LYS A 82 0.09 -5.24 11.57
CA LYS A 82 -0.33 -6.65 11.71
C LYS A 82 0.12 -7.50 10.53
N LEU A 83 -0.16 -7.06 9.30
CA LEU A 83 0.25 -7.75 8.08
C LEU A 83 1.78 -7.85 7.97
N LYS A 84 2.52 -6.81 8.32
CA LYS A 84 3.99 -6.86 8.36
C LYS A 84 4.50 -7.92 9.34
N LYS A 85 3.88 -8.06 10.52
CA LYS A 85 4.23 -9.12 11.48
C LYS A 85 3.90 -10.51 10.93
N GLU A 86 2.75 -10.69 10.29
CA GLU A 86 2.38 -11.97 9.66
C GLU A 86 3.36 -12.35 8.55
N ILE A 87 3.76 -11.40 7.70
CA ILE A 87 4.77 -11.61 6.66
C ILE A 87 6.12 -12.00 7.27
N GLU A 88 6.53 -11.38 8.38
CA GLU A 88 7.79 -11.71 9.05
C GLU A 88 7.78 -13.13 9.63
N VAL A 89 6.64 -13.57 10.18
CA VAL A 89 6.44 -14.96 10.62
C VAL A 89 6.52 -15.92 9.43
N LEU A 90 5.92 -15.58 8.29
CA LEU A 90 5.99 -16.41 7.09
C LEU A 90 7.42 -16.47 6.50
N LYS A 91 8.18 -15.39 6.56
CA LYS A 91 9.59 -15.36 6.13
C LYS A 91 10.53 -16.15 7.05
N THR A 92 10.23 -16.19 8.33
CA THR A 92 11.02 -16.94 9.32
C THR A 92 10.58 -18.40 9.44
N SER A 93 9.41 -18.75 8.90
CA SER A 93 9.06 -20.15 8.68
C SER A 93 10.02 -20.72 7.63
N PRO A 94 10.73 -21.83 7.93
CA PRO A 94 11.57 -22.47 6.94
C PRO A 94 10.67 -22.80 5.74
N SER A 95 11.13 -22.51 4.52
CA SER A 95 10.48 -22.92 3.27
C SER A 95 10.45 -24.44 3.22
N SER A 96 9.52 -25.01 3.99
CA SER A 96 9.42 -26.43 4.24
C SER A 96 8.93 -27.05 2.96
N ASN A 97 9.89 -27.63 2.25
CA ASN A 97 9.75 -28.71 1.28
C ASN A 97 8.88 -28.44 0.06
N THR A 98 8.10 -27.35 -0.05
CA THR A 98 7.17 -27.16 -1.17
C THR A 98 7.90 -26.99 -2.49
N GLU A 99 8.91 -26.12 -2.57
CA GLU A 99 9.71 -26.00 -3.80
C GLU A 99 10.50 -27.28 -4.11
N GLN A 100 11.07 -27.94 -3.10
CA GLN A 100 11.76 -29.22 -3.28
C GLN A 100 10.82 -30.35 -3.72
N ILE A 101 9.59 -30.38 -3.22
CA ILE A 101 8.55 -31.34 -3.61
C ILE A 101 8.10 -31.03 -5.04
N ILE A 102 7.96 -29.77 -5.42
CA ILE A 102 7.60 -29.36 -6.78
C ILE A 102 8.72 -29.72 -7.76
N SER A 103 9.99 -29.46 -7.42
CA SER A 103 11.14 -29.82 -8.27
C SER A 103 11.26 -31.33 -8.41
N GLU A 104 11.16 -32.09 -7.30
CA GLU A 104 11.21 -33.55 -7.32
C GLU A 104 10.02 -34.16 -8.10
N ALA A 105 8.81 -33.61 -7.96
CA ALA A 105 7.65 -34.06 -8.73
C ALA A 105 7.82 -33.77 -10.23
N HIS A 106 8.39 -32.63 -10.60
CA HIS A 106 8.68 -32.30 -11.98
C HIS A 106 9.75 -33.24 -12.58
N GLU A 107 10.83 -33.51 -11.84
CA GLU A 107 11.85 -34.46 -12.28
C GLU A 107 11.31 -35.89 -12.41
N ARG A 108 10.44 -36.34 -11.50
CA ARG A 108 9.75 -37.64 -11.64
C ARG A 108 8.89 -37.68 -12.90
N HIS A 109 8.22 -36.58 -13.24
CA HIS A 109 7.46 -36.52 -14.47
C HIS A 109 8.35 -36.63 -15.72
N ILE A 110 9.51 -35.95 -15.73
CA ILE A 110 10.50 -36.09 -16.81
C ILE A 110 11.01 -37.54 -16.87
N ARG A 111 11.43 -38.12 -15.74
CA ARG A 111 11.93 -39.50 -15.66
C ARG A 111 10.87 -40.55 -16.00
N SER A 112 9.58 -40.28 -15.81
CA SER A 112 8.51 -41.23 -16.11
C SER A 112 8.41 -41.59 -17.59
N ARG A 113 9.02 -40.79 -18.47
CA ARG A 113 9.12 -41.06 -19.91
C ARG A 113 10.48 -41.63 -20.33
N ASN A 114 11.41 -41.80 -19.39
CA ASN A 114 12.71 -42.39 -19.68
C ASN A 114 12.58 -43.91 -19.75
N LEU A 115 13.12 -44.50 -20.81
CA LEU A 115 13.27 -45.93 -20.96
C LEU A 115 14.66 -46.34 -20.45
N MET A 116 14.70 -47.21 -19.44
CA MET A 116 15.95 -47.79 -18.91
C MET A 116 16.18 -49.13 -19.59
N VAL A 117 17.34 -49.30 -20.24
CA VAL A 117 17.74 -50.57 -20.86
C VAL A 117 18.92 -51.15 -20.08
N PHE A 118 18.76 -52.37 -19.58
CA PHE A 118 19.79 -53.07 -18.80
C PHE A 118 20.55 -54.08 -19.68
N ASP A 119 21.71 -54.51 -19.19
CA ASP A 119 22.59 -55.51 -19.83
C ASP A 119 23.05 -55.11 -21.25
N VAL A 120 23.21 -53.81 -21.47
CA VAL A 120 23.79 -53.29 -22.70
C VAL A 120 25.30 -53.50 -22.68
N PRO A 121 25.89 -54.20 -23.67
CA PRO A 121 27.34 -54.36 -23.75
C PRO A 121 28.02 -53.00 -23.88
N GLU A 122 28.99 -52.71 -23.02
CA GLU A 122 29.77 -51.47 -23.08
C GLU A 122 31.06 -51.68 -23.89
N LEU A 123 31.48 -50.65 -24.62
CA LEU A 123 32.76 -50.70 -25.33
C LEU A 123 33.92 -50.34 -24.40
N ALA A 124 34.78 -51.32 -24.11
CA ALA A 124 35.96 -51.11 -23.28
C ALA A 124 37.05 -50.30 -24.03
N ASN A 125 37.48 -49.19 -23.44
CA ASN A 125 38.64 -48.38 -23.85
C ASN A 125 38.70 -47.97 -25.34
N SER A 126 37.85 -47.01 -25.73
CA SER A 126 37.93 -46.27 -27.01
C SER A 126 37.74 -44.76 -26.81
N GLY A 127 38.04 -43.99 -27.87
CA GLY A 127 37.85 -42.53 -27.88
C GLY A 127 36.37 -42.14 -27.83
N LEU A 128 36.07 -40.93 -27.35
CA LEU A 128 34.70 -40.43 -27.11
C LEU A 128 33.78 -40.59 -28.34
N GLN A 129 34.26 -40.26 -29.54
CA GLN A 129 33.49 -40.36 -30.78
C GLN A 129 33.13 -41.82 -31.15
N GLU A 130 34.00 -42.76 -30.81
CA GLU A 130 33.79 -44.17 -31.11
C GLU A 130 32.81 -44.81 -30.13
N LYS A 131 32.86 -44.40 -28.85
CA LYS A 131 31.82 -44.73 -27.86
C LYS A 131 30.45 -44.21 -28.27
N ILE A 132 30.36 -42.93 -28.66
CA ILE A 132 29.10 -42.34 -29.13
C ILE A 132 28.53 -43.13 -30.32
N ARG A 133 29.36 -43.48 -31.31
CA ARG A 133 28.92 -44.28 -32.46
C ARG A 133 28.42 -45.67 -32.04
N HIS A 134 29.15 -46.34 -31.16
CA HIS A 134 28.78 -47.66 -30.66
C HIS A 134 27.44 -47.62 -29.91
N ASP A 135 27.28 -46.68 -28.97
CA ASP A 135 26.08 -46.58 -28.14
C ASP A 135 24.86 -46.16 -28.99
N THR A 136 25.05 -45.25 -29.95
CA THR A 136 24.01 -44.88 -30.92
C THR A 136 23.58 -46.08 -31.77
N SER A 137 24.52 -46.92 -32.19
CA SER A 137 24.22 -48.15 -32.94
C SER A 137 23.43 -49.16 -32.10
N ILE A 138 23.72 -49.26 -30.81
CA ILE A 138 22.97 -50.14 -29.91
C ILE A 138 21.53 -49.64 -29.76
N VAL A 139 21.34 -48.35 -29.52
CA VAL A 139 20.01 -47.74 -29.45
C VAL A 139 19.23 -47.99 -30.74
N HIS A 140 19.87 -47.83 -31.91
CA HIS A 140 19.26 -48.12 -33.21
C HIS A 140 18.79 -49.59 -33.30
N ASN A 141 19.63 -50.54 -32.87
CA ASN A 141 19.28 -51.96 -32.89
C ASN A 141 18.11 -52.30 -31.95
N ILE A 142 18.07 -51.68 -30.77
CA ILE A 142 16.99 -51.88 -29.80
C ILE A 142 15.67 -51.36 -30.36
N PHE A 143 15.65 -50.15 -30.92
CA PHE A 143 14.45 -49.56 -31.51
C PHE A 143 13.94 -50.34 -32.72
N GLN A 144 14.86 -50.86 -33.54
CA GLN A 144 14.52 -51.75 -34.64
C GLN A 144 13.80 -53.02 -34.16
N ARG A 145 14.34 -53.70 -33.14
CA ARG A 145 13.72 -54.90 -32.56
C ARG A 145 12.35 -54.65 -31.94
N LEU A 146 12.10 -53.42 -31.47
CA LEU A 146 10.82 -53.01 -30.90
C LEU A 146 9.80 -52.55 -31.98
N GLY A 147 10.17 -52.58 -33.26
CA GLY A 147 9.28 -52.23 -34.37
C GLY A 147 9.14 -50.72 -34.63
N TYR A 148 10.04 -49.90 -34.07
CA TYR A 148 10.06 -48.44 -34.22
C TYR A 148 11.06 -47.98 -35.30
N GLU A 149 11.14 -48.70 -36.42
CA GLU A 149 12.15 -48.48 -37.47
C GLU A 149 12.09 -47.06 -38.08
N ASN A 150 10.91 -46.44 -38.10
CA ASN A 150 10.69 -45.10 -38.67
C ASN A 150 10.96 -43.93 -37.70
N GLU A 151 11.15 -44.20 -36.41
CA GLU A 151 11.42 -43.14 -35.40
C GLU A 151 12.91 -42.93 -35.14
N VAL A 152 13.78 -43.78 -35.70
CA VAL A 152 15.21 -43.72 -35.40
C VAL A 152 15.89 -42.49 -36.01
N GLU A 153 15.40 -42.00 -37.16
CA GLU A 153 15.82 -40.71 -37.74
C GLU A 153 15.46 -39.49 -36.87
N ALA A 154 14.50 -39.63 -35.95
CA ALA A 154 14.14 -38.57 -35.01
C ALA A 154 15.10 -38.48 -33.82
N ILE A 155 15.78 -39.58 -33.47
CA ILE A 155 16.74 -39.65 -32.35
C ILE A 155 18.01 -38.85 -32.66
N GLU A 156 18.51 -38.90 -33.89
CA GLU A 156 19.66 -38.09 -34.32
C GLU A 156 19.35 -36.58 -34.29
N LYS A 157 18.09 -36.19 -34.50
CA LYS A 157 17.64 -34.79 -34.45
C LYS A 157 17.45 -34.25 -33.03
N MET A 158 17.28 -35.10 -32.02
CA MET A 158 17.17 -34.67 -30.62
C MET A 158 18.52 -34.49 -29.92
N SER A 159 19.61 -35.08 -30.45
CA SER A 159 20.97 -34.83 -29.96
C SER A 159 21.47 -33.42 -30.30
N SER A 160 20.90 -32.79 -31.34
CA SER A 160 21.04 -31.35 -31.56
C SER A 160 19.95 -30.58 -30.83
N CYS A 161 19.96 -30.58 -29.49
CA CYS A 161 19.38 -29.46 -28.75
C CYS A 161 20.26 -28.22 -29.01
N ALA A 162 20.03 -27.60 -30.16
CA ALA A 162 20.50 -26.28 -30.46
C ALA A 162 19.89 -25.31 -29.43
N ILE A 163 20.76 -24.60 -28.72
CA ILE A 163 20.47 -23.26 -28.19
C ILE A 163 19.69 -22.51 -29.29
N PRO A 164 18.56 -21.84 -29.00
CA PRO A 164 17.69 -21.27 -30.03
C PRO A 164 18.49 -20.42 -31.01
N ALA A 165 18.53 -20.87 -32.27
CA ALA A 165 19.23 -20.22 -33.36
C ALA A 165 18.57 -18.87 -33.67
N ALA A 166 19.37 -17.81 -33.57
CA ALA A 166 19.07 -16.51 -34.17
C ALA A 166 18.78 -16.67 -35.68
N PRO A 167 17.95 -15.80 -36.28
CA PRO A 167 17.54 -15.94 -37.68
C PRO A 167 18.74 -15.98 -38.62
N ALA A 168 18.63 -16.82 -39.66
CA ALA A 168 19.69 -17.16 -40.59
C ALA A 168 20.38 -15.92 -41.22
N PRO A 169 21.72 -15.95 -41.40
CA PRO A 169 22.41 -14.91 -42.13
C PRO A 169 21.99 -14.90 -43.61
N PRO A 170 21.91 -13.71 -44.24
CA PRO A 170 21.50 -13.58 -45.64
C PRO A 170 22.47 -14.29 -46.60
N ALA A 171 21.94 -14.74 -47.74
CA ALA A 171 22.70 -15.48 -48.75
C ALA A 171 23.87 -14.65 -49.31
N LEU A 172 24.97 -15.32 -49.69
CA LEU A 172 26.25 -14.74 -50.18
C LEU A 172 26.15 -13.67 -51.29
N LYS A 173 25.02 -13.59 -51.97
CA LYS A 173 24.73 -12.62 -53.04
C LYS A 173 24.23 -11.26 -52.53
N ASP A 174 23.79 -11.19 -51.27
CA ASP A 174 23.22 -9.98 -50.65
C ASP A 174 24.17 -9.32 -49.63
N LEU A 175 25.43 -9.78 -49.52
CA LEU A 175 26.44 -9.10 -48.71
C LEU A 175 27.05 -7.90 -49.46
N PRO A 176 27.27 -6.75 -48.79
CA PRO A 176 27.96 -5.62 -49.39
C PRO A 176 29.37 -6.04 -49.80
N LYS A 177 29.74 -5.77 -51.06
CA LYS A 177 31.10 -6.00 -51.55
C LYS A 177 32.07 -5.13 -50.74
N VAL A 178 32.91 -5.77 -49.95
CA VAL A 178 33.98 -5.14 -49.16
C VAL A 178 34.84 -4.29 -50.10
N ALA A 179 35.01 -3.01 -49.76
CA ALA A 179 35.85 -2.07 -50.52
C ALA A 179 37.25 -2.65 -50.73
N GLY A 180 37.79 -2.53 -51.95
CA GLY A 180 39.05 -3.17 -52.36
C GLY A 180 40.24 -2.88 -51.44
N ASP A 181 40.24 -1.73 -50.78
CA ASP A 181 41.31 -1.30 -49.86
C ASP A 181 41.43 -2.19 -48.60
N LEU A 182 40.30 -2.67 -48.06
CA LEU A 182 40.29 -3.52 -46.85
C LEU A 182 40.83 -4.92 -47.12
N LYS A 183 40.66 -5.43 -48.34
CA LYS A 183 41.15 -6.76 -48.72
C LYS A 183 42.67 -6.77 -48.80
N SER A 184 43.26 -5.70 -49.31
CA SER A 184 44.71 -5.51 -49.37
C SER A 184 45.35 -5.37 -47.99
N GLU A 185 44.66 -4.73 -47.03
CA GLU A 185 45.12 -4.66 -45.64
C GLU A 185 45.05 -6.02 -44.91
N LEU A 186 44.03 -6.83 -45.17
CA LEU A 186 43.95 -8.19 -44.61
C LEU A 186 44.99 -9.14 -45.20
N GLU A 187 45.30 -9.03 -46.50
CA GLU A 187 46.34 -9.85 -47.15
C GLU A 187 47.75 -9.45 -46.69
N GLY A 188 47.95 -8.22 -46.20
CA GLY A 188 49.19 -7.75 -45.58
C GLY A 188 49.33 -8.07 -44.08
N PHE A 189 48.32 -8.69 -43.46
CA PHE A 189 48.31 -8.97 -42.03
C PHE A 189 49.19 -10.20 -41.69
N SER A 190 50.41 -9.94 -41.21
CA SER A 190 51.31 -10.98 -40.70
C SER A 190 51.03 -11.26 -39.22
N SER A 191 50.61 -12.49 -38.87
CA SER A 191 50.35 -12.93 -37.48
C SER A 191 51.55 -12.80 -36.55
N THR A 192 52.76 -12.69 -37.11
CA THR A 192 54.02 -12.49 -36.39
C THR A 192 54.17 -11.11 -35.72
N LYS A 193 53.29 -10.15 -36.02
CA LYS A 193 53.27 -8.81 -35.39
C LYS A 193 52.32 -8.71 -34.19
N LEU A 194 51.61 -9.79 -33.85
CA LEU A 194 50.78 -9.84 -32.64
C LEU A 194 51.68 -10.06 -31.42
N LYS A 195 51.48 -9.26 -30.37
CA LYS A 195 52.13 -9.51 -29.07
C LYS A 195 51.53 -10.79 -28.48
N ASN A 196 52.36 -11.76 -28.13
CA ASN A 196 51.90 -12.92 -27.37
C ASN A 196 51.31 -12.45 -26.04
N ALA A 197 50.03 -12.74 -25.82
CA ALA A 197 49.38 -12.58 -24.53
C ALA A 197 49.48 -13.92 -23.80
N GLU A 198 50.19 -13.94 -22.68
CA GLU A 198 50.34 -15.13 -21.85
C GLU A 198 49.01 -15.44 -21.15
N THR A 199 48.35 -16.53 -21.55
CA THR A 199 47.11 -16.99 -20.93
C THR A 199 47.45 -17.74 -19.64
N GLN A 200 47.15 -17.14 -18.48
CA GLN A 200 47.27 -17.83 -17.19
C GLN A 200 46.01 -18.68 -16.95
N GLU A 201 46.17 -20.00 -16.93
CA GLU A 201 45.11 -20.95 -16.59
C GLU A 201 44.91 -20.92 -15.07
N LYS A 202 43.79 -20.33 -14.62
CA LYS A 202 43.45 -20.19 -13.19
C LYS A 202 42.78 -21.46 -12.67
N ILE A 203 43.46 -22.61 -12.72
CA ILE A 203 43.02 -23.82 -12.00
C ILE A 203 43.39 -23.61 -10.53
N VAL A 204 42.45 -23.12 -9.74
CA VAL A 204 42.60 -23.07 -8.29
C VAL A 204 42.13 -24.41 -7.74
N LEU A 205 43.02 -25.14 -7.07
CA LEU A 205 42.66 -26.36 -6.33
C LEU A 205 41.61 -26.02 -5.25
N PRO A 206 40.62 -26.89 -5.01
CA PRO A 206 39.67 -26.71 -3.91
C PRO A 206 40.41 -26.42 -2.60
N SER A 207 39.93 -25.44 -1.84
CA SER A 207 40.54 -25.06 -0.57
C SER A 207 40.32 -26.15 0.49
N ALA A 208 41.11 -26.12 1.57
CA ALA A 208 40.90 -27.02 2.70
C ALA A 208 39.51 -26.84 3.33
N GLU A 209 38.98 -25.61 3.33
CA GLU A 209 37.60 -25.31 3.71
C GLU A 209 36.57 -26.00 2.80
N ASP A 210 36.76 -25.98 1.48
CA ASP A 210 35.80 -26.59 0.53
C ASP A 210 35.70 -28.11 0.76
N VAL A 211 36.83 -28.77 0.96
CA VAL A 211 36.88 -30.22 1.25
C VAL A 211 36.28 -30.54 2.63
N ALA A 212 36.47 -29.67 3.61
CA ALA A 212 35.88 -29.83 4.93
C ALA A 212 34.35 -29.69 4.90
N GLN A 213 33.83 -28.72 4.13
CA GLN A 213 32.39 -28.54 3.93
C GLN A 213 31.76 -29.71 3.17
N GLU A 214 32.43 -30.22 2.14
CA GLU A 214 31.94 -31.39 1.41
C GLU A 214 31.89 -32.63 2.33
N LYS A 215 32.89 -32.80 3.20
CA LYS A 215 32.92 -33.89 4.18
C LYS A 215 31.80 -33.79 5.21
N THR A 216 31.47 -32.60 5.70
CA THR A 216 30.35 -32.42 6.64
C THR A 216 29.01 -32.64 5.97
N HIS A 217 28.85 -32.17 4.73
CA HIS A 217 27.66 -32.41 3.91
C HIS A 217 27.43 -33.91 3.68
N ASN A 218 28.46 -34.64 3.26
CA ASN A 218 28.38 -36.08 3.03
C ASN A 218 28.10 -36.87 4.32
N ALA A 219 28.66 -36.45 5.46
CA ALA A 219 28.35 -37.05 6.76
C ALA A 219 26.89 -36.83 7.17
N LEU A 220 26.32 -35.66 6.85
CA LEU A 220 24.90 -35.36 7.13
C LEU A 220 23.98 -36.25 6.29
N ILE A 221 24.28 -36.39 4.99
CA ILE A 221 23.52 -37.26 4.08
C ILE A 221 23.56 -38.70 4.58
N ALA A 222 24.75 -39.23 4.88
CA ALA A 222 24.88 -40.59 5.42
C ALA A 222 24.10 -40.78 6.72
N GLY A 223 24.07 -39.76 7.59
CA GLY A 223 23.27 -39.78 8.83
C GLY A 223 21.76 -39.85 8.57
N VAL A 224 21.26 -39.21 7.52
CA VAL A 224 19.85 -39.24 7.12
C VAL A 224 19.52 -40.55 6.39
N GLU A 225 20.37 -41.03 5.49
CA GLU A 225 20.19 -42.30 4.78
C GLU A 225 20.15 -43.49 5.74
N ASN A 226 21.02 -43.48 6.76
CA ASN A 226 21.06 -44.52 7.78
C ASN A 226 20.15 -44.21 9.00
N PHE A 227 19.27 -43.22 8.91
CA PHE A 227 18.41 -42.84 10.01
C PHE A 227 17.38 -43.93 10.35
N ASN A 228 17.45 -44.45 11.58
CA ASN A 228 16.49 -45.43 12.05
C ASN A 228 15.22 -44.74 12.61
N SER A 229 14.17 -44.72 11.79
CA SER A 229 12.85 -44.16 12.13
C SER A 229 12.16 -44.85 13.32
N SER A 230 12.59 -46.05 13.72
CA SER A 230 12.06 -46.79 14.86
C SER A 230 12.44 -46.15 16.21
N LEU A 231 13.45 -45.27 16.24
CA LEU A 231 13.86 -44.53 17.43
C LEU A 231 13.00 -43.28 17.68
N LEU A 232 12.12 -42.91 16.73
CA LEU A 232 11.20 -41.79 16.91
C LEU A 232 10.12 -42.14 17.94
N LYS A 233 9.94 -41.26 18.92
CA LYS A 233 8.82 -41.39 19.88
C LYS A 233 7.50 -41.24 19.12
N ARG A 234 6.58 -42.19 19.29
CA ARG A 234 5.21 -42.04 18.80
C ARG A 234 4.50 -40.94 19.57
N THR A 235 3.86 -40.04 18.83
CA THR A 235 3.00 -38.99 19.36
C THR A 235 1.59 -39.25 18.84
N ASP A 236 0.65 -39.52 19.74
CA ASP A 236 -0.76 -39.67 19.39
C ASP A 236 -1.38 -38.31 19.05
N THR A 237 -1.69 -38.09 17.78
CA THR A 237 -2.41 -36.90 17.33
C THR A 237 -3.89 -37.06 17.63
N LYS A 238 -4.40 -36.36 18.65
CA LYS A 238 -5.84 -36.25 18.93
C LYS A 238 -6.47 -35.22 17.98
N GLU A 239 -7.08 -35.69 16.91
CA GLU A 239 -7.90 -34.86 16.02
C GLU A 239 -9.23 -34.52 16.72
N LYS A 240 -9.42 -33.24 17.06
CA LYS A 240 -10.62 -32.78 17.78
C LYS A 240 -11.69 -32.31 16.80
N ILE A 241 -12.32 -33.26 16.10
CA ILE A 241 -13.55 -32.97 15.34
C ILE A 241 -14.69 -32.86 16.36
N VAL A 242 -14.97 -31.65 16.84
CA VAL A 242 -16.14 -31.42 17.69
C VAL A 242 -17.34 -31.15 16.77
N LEU A 243 -18.30 -32.07 16.78
CA LEU A 243 -19.61 -31.83 16.14
C LEU A 243 -20.29 -30.61 16.81
N PRO A 244 -20.95 -29.73 16.04
CA PRO A 244 -21.73 -28.63 16.61
C PRO A 244 -22.70 -29.17 17.66
N ASN A 245 -22.73 -28.53 18.83
CA ASN A 245 -23.59 -28.97 19.92
C ASN A 245 -25.03 -28.45 19.70
N ALA A 246 -25.99 -28.95 20.48
CA ALA A 246 -27.40 -28.57 20.35
C ALA A 246 -27.66 -27.06 20.56
N GLN A 247 -26.80 -26.37 21.30
CA GLN A 247 -26.88 -24.93 21.54
C GLN A 247 -26.44 -24.15 20.29
N ASP A 248 -25.41 -24.62 19.59
CA ASP A 248 -24.94 -24.00 18.34
C ASP A 248 -26.03 -24.06 17.25
N VAL A 249 -26.70 -25.21 17.12
CA VAL A 249 -27.81 -25.41 16.17
C VAL A 249 -29.04 -24.58 16.55
N ALA A 250 -29.34 -24.45 17.84
CA ALA A 250 -30.44 -23.63 18.32
C ALA A 250 -30.20 -22.14 18.06
N ALA A 251 -28.96 -21.68 18.26
CA ALA A 251 -28.56 -20.30 17.98
C ALA A 251 -28.71 -19.98 16.49
N GLU A 252 -28.17 -20.82 15.61
CA GLU A 252 -28.27 -20.62 14.15
C GLU A 252 -29.74 -20.61 13.67
N LYS A 253 -30.59 -21.48 14.23
CA LYS A 253 -32.03 -21.50 13.92
C LYS A 253 -32.73 -20.21 14.36
N SER A 254 -32.38 -19.67 15.53
CA SER A 254 -32.95 -18.42 16.03
C SER A 254 -32.54 -17.21 15.19
N GLU A 255 -31.28 -17.18 14.75
CA GLU A 255 -30.74 -16.12 13.90
C GLU A 255 -31.41 -16.13 12.52
N LYS A 256 -31.53 -17.31 11.89
CA LYS A 256 -32.25 -17.44 10.61
C LYS A 256 -33.70 -17.00 10.72
N ALA A 257 -34.40 -17.37 11.79
CA ALA A 257 -35.79 -16.96 12.02
C ALA A 257 -35.92 -15.43 12.16
N LEU A 258 -34.97 -14.78 12.84
CA LEU A 258 -34.94 -13.34 12.99
C LEU A 258 -34.71 -12.63 11.64
N ILE A 259 -33.73 -13.11 10.86
CA ILE A 259 -33.41 -12.55 9.53
C ILE A 259 -34.61 -12.67 8.60
N GLU A 260 -35.27 -13.84 8.56
CA GLU A 260 -36.48 -14.01 7.77
C GLU A 260 -37.64 -13.12 8.22
N GLY A 261 -37.79 -12.93 9.54
CA GLY A 261 -38.80 -12.05 10.11
C GLY A 261 -38.61 -10.59 9.71
N ILE A 262 -37.36 -10.11 9.70
CA ILE A 262 -37.00 -8.76 9.24
C ILE A 262 -37.19 -8.64 7.73
N ALA A 263 -36.77 -9.63 6.95
CA ALA A 263 -36.91 -9.60 5.49
C ALA A 263 -38.37 -9.57 5.02
N LYS A 264 -39.27 -10.24 5.76
CA LYS A 264 -40.71 -10.27 5.50
C LYS A 264 -41.47 -9.17 6.24
N PHE A 265 -40.78 -8.26 6.92
CA PHE A 265 -41.42 -7.21 7.70
C PHE A 265 -42.08 -6.17 6.78
N ASP A 266 -43.39 -6.04 6.91
CA ASP A 266 -44.20 -5.08 6.17
C ASP A 266 -44.17 -3.71 6.86
N ALA A 267 -43.38 -2.79 6.32
CA ALA A 267 -43.22 -1.44 6.83
C ALA A 267 -44.53 -0.63 6.86
N THR A 268 -45.57 -1.04 6.13
CA THR A 268 -46.89 -0.36 6.14
C THR A 268 -47.65 -0.60 7.45
N LYS A 269 -47.25 -1.58 8.26
CA LYS A 269 -47.80 -1.84 9.61
C LYS A 269 -47.18 -0.97 10.70
N LEU A 270 -46.16 -0.16 10.38
CA LEU A 270 -45.61 0.81 11.31
C LEU A 270 -46.65 1.91 11.54
N LYS A 271 -46.93 2.22 12.82
CA LYS A 271 -47.80 3.33 13.17
C LYS A 271 -47.17 4.63 12.66
N HIS A 272 -47.94 5.42 11.93
CA HIS A 272 -47.53 6.76 11.54
C HIS A 272 -47.41 7.63 12.79
N THR A 273 -46.20 8.11 13.06
CA THR A 273 -45.94 9.06 14.15
C THR A 273 -45.72 10.43 13.51
N GLU A 274 -46.72 11.29 13.62
CA GLU A 274 -46.62 12.70 13.21
C GLU A 274 -45.81 13.45 14.29
N THR A 275 -44.58 13.83 13.96
CA THR A 275 -43.76 14.68 14.84
C THR A 275 -44.20 16.13 14.68
N GLN A 276 -44.94 16.67 15.65
CA GLN A 276 -45.19 18.12 15.73
C GLN A 276 -44.00 18.83 16.38
N GLU A 277 -43.29 19.62 15.59
CA GLU A 277 -42.30 20.58 16.10
C GLU A 277 -43.03 21.70 16.84
N LYS A 278 -43.01 21.66 18.18
CA LYS A 278 -43.45 22.80 18.98
C LYS A 278 -42.36 23.86 18.94
N ASN A 279 -42.53 24.84 18.07
CA ASN A 279 -41.79 26.10 18.13
C ASN A 279 -42.69 27.14 18.82
N PRO A 280 -42.77 27.19 20.17
CA PRO A 280 -43.60 28.16 20.85
C PRO A 280 -43.10 29.56 20.50
N LEU A 281 -43.99 30.40 19.98
CA LEU A 281 -43.72 31.82 19.77
C LEU A 281 -43.41 32.46 21.13
N PRO A 282 -42.49 33.44 21.20
CA PRO A 282 -42.19 34.14 22.44
C PRO A 282 -43.46 34.75 23.04
N ASP A 283 -43.68 34.53 24.34
CA ASP A 283 -44.82 35.12 25.05
C ASP A 283 -44.73 36.65 25.10
N LYS A 284 -45.88 37.32 25.30
CA LYS A 284 -45.97 38.79 25.35
C LYS A 284 -45.02 39.42 26.37
N ASP A 285 -44.81 38.76 27.51
CA ASP A 285 -43.88 39.23 28.55
C ASP A 285 -42.43 39.25 28.06
N VAL A 286 -42.03 38.26 27.26
CA VAL A 286 -40.67 38.17 26.68
C VAL A 286 -40.46 39.30 25.67
N ILE A 287 -41.48 39.59 24.86
CA ILE A 287 -41.45 40.67 23.87
C ILE A 287 -41.37 42.04 24.56
N GLU A 288 -42.13 42.24 25.64
CA GLU A 288 -42.10 43.48 26.41
C GLU A 288 -40.76 43.69 27.13
N GLN A 289 -40.16 42.62 27.67
CA GLN A 289 -38.84 42.66 28.27
C GLN A 289 -37.76 43.00 27.25
N GLU A 290 -37.79 42.38 26.06
CA GLU A 290 -36.84 42.68 24.98
C GLU A 290 -36.99 44.14 24.52
N LYS A 291 -38.22 44.64 24.39
CA LYS A 291 -38.49 46.03 24.01
C LYS A 291 -37.98 47.02 25.06
N ALA A 292 -38.17 46.72 26.34
CA ALA A 292 -37.66 47.54 27.44
C ALA A 292 -36.12 47.57 27.43
N GLN A 293 -35.48 46.43 27.23
CA GLN A 293 -34.02 46.34 27.12
C GLN A 293 -33.51 47.15 25.92
N THR A 294 -34.13 47.00 24.76
CA THR A 294 -33.76 47.72 23.53
C THR A 294 -33.88 49.23 23.71
N ASN A 295 -34.95 49.70 24.35
CA ASN A 295 -35.13 51.11 24.67
C ASN A 295 -34.04 51.65 25.61
N LEU A 296 -33.66 50.88 26.64
CA LEU A 296 -32.57 51.27 27.55
C LEU A 296 -31.24 51.42 26.80
N LEU A 297 -30.90 50.42 25.96
CA LEU A 297 -29.70 50.45 25.13
C LEU A 297 -29.69 51.67 24.19
N SER A 298 -30.82 51.95 23.53
CA SER A 298 -30.95 53.11 22.63
C SER A 298 -30.79 54.45 23.36
N GLY A 299 -31.23 54.53 24.61
CA GLY A 299 -31.09 55.73 25.44
C GLY A 299 -29.64 55.99 25.86
N ILE A 300 -28.86 54.93 26.06
CA ILE A 300 -27.42 55.02 26.34
C ILE A 300 -26.64 55.35 25.05
N GLU A 301 -26.98 54.71 23.94
CA GLU A 301 -26.30 54.94 22.65
C GLU A 301 -26.48 56.37 22.14
N ASN A 302 -27.68 56.95 22.33
CA ASN A 302 -27.98 58.33 21.96
C ASN A 302 -27.78 59.33 23.12
N PHE A 303 -27.08 58.93 24.19
CA PHE A 303 -26.85 59.82 25.33
C PHE A 303 -25.85 60.92 24.95
N ASP A 304 -26.36 62.15 24.95
CA ASP A 304 -25.56 63.34 24.67
C ASP A 304 -24.78 63.78 25.92
N SER A 305 -23.49 63.42 25.95
CA SER A 305 -22.57 63.75 27.05
C SER A 305 -22.33 65.25 27.23
N SER A 306 -22.66 66.09 26.23
CA SER A 306 -22.55 67.55 26.35
C SER A 306 -23.62 68.18 27.26
N LYS A 307 -24.71 67.45 27.54
CA LYS A 307 -25.78 67.87 28.47
C LYS A 307 -25.45 67.55 29.94
N LEU A 308 -24.33 66.87 30.20
CA LEU A 308 -23.86 66.66 31.57
C LEU A 308 -23.44 67.99 32.19
N LYS A 309 -24.01 68.33 33.34
CA LYS A 309 -23.61 69.52 34.09
C LYS A 309 -22.15 69.37 34.53
N HIS A 310 -21.35 70.42 34.35
CA HIS A 310 -19.97 70.41 34.82
C HIS A 310 -19.96 70.33 36.35
N ALA A 311 -19.34 69.28 36.88
CA ALA A 311 -19.13 69.09 38.31
C ALA A 311 -17.63 69.24 38.58
N GLU A 312 -17.28 70.20 39.43
CA GLU A 312 -15.90 70.39 39.88
C GLU A 312 -15.57 69.32 40.93
N THR A 313 -14.92 68.24 40.49
CA THR A 313 -14.38 67.22 41.41
C THR A 313 -13.10 67.74 42.07
N GLN A 314 -13.18 68.08 43.36
CA GLN A 314 -12.00 68.32 44.18
C GLN A 314 -11.40 66.98 44.64
N GLU A 315 -10.42 66.48 43.90
CA GLU A 315 -9.58 65.37 44.34
C GLU A 315 -8.61 65.88 45.42
N LYS A 316 -9.01 65.75 46.69
CA LYS A 316 -8.08 65.94 47.79
C LYS A 316 -7.14 64.75 47.82
N ASN A 317 -5.96 64.91 47.24
CA ASN A 317 -4.83 64.02 47.48
C ASN A 317 -3.88 64.70 48.49
N PRO A 318 -4.21 64.72 49.81
CA PRO A 318 -3.30 65.25 50.80
C PRO A 318 -2.08 64.34 50.85
N LEU A 319 -0.92 64.89 50.50
CA LEU A 319 0.35 64.25 50.83
C LEU A 319 0.41 64.08 52.35
N PRO A 320 0.77 62.89 52.87
CA PRO A 320 0.85 62.67 54.30
C PRO A 320 1.77 63.72 54.93
N THR A 321 1.30 64.40 55.97
CA THR A 321 2.14 65.34 56.73
C THR A 321 3.28 64.59 57.41
N LYS A 322 4.39 65.29 57.65
CA LYS A 322 5.59 64.71 58.27
C LYS A 322 5.29 64.00 59.59
N GLU A 323 4.31 64.48 60.37
CA GLU A 323 3.91 63.83 61.62
C GLU A 323 3.31 62.43 61.40
N ILE A 324 2.55 62.23 60.31
CA ILE A 324 1.93 60.94 59.98
C ILE A 324 3.02 59.94 59.54
N ILE A 325 4.01 60.42 58.78
CA ILE A 325 5.14 59.61 58.33
C ILE A 325 6.02 59.18 59.52
N ASP A 326 6.23 60.06 60.50
CA ASP A 326 7.03 59.75 61.67
C ASP A 326 6.29 58.85 62.67
N GLN A 327 4.94 58.95 62.75
CA GLN A 327 4.11 57.99 63.49
C GLN A 327 4.14 56.58 62.89
N GLU A 328 4.08 56.44 61.56
CA GLU A 328 4.21 55.11 60.92
C GLU A 328 5.62 54.53 61.02
N LYS A 329 6.66 55.37 61.08
CA LYS A 329 8.05 54.89 61.29
C LYS A 329 8.33 54.44 62.72
N SER A 330 7.46 54.75 63.67
CA SER A 330 7.62 54.41 65.09
C SER A 330 6.66 53.30 65.56
N ALA A 331 5.81 52.78 64.67
CA ALA A 331 5.05 51.54 64.84
C ALA A 331 5.81 50.33 64.28
#